data_AF-A0AAV2N5S5-F1
#
_entry.id   AF-A0AAV2N5S5-F1
#
_cell.length_a   1.000
_cell.length_b   1.000
_cell.length_c   1.000
_cell.angle_alpha   90.00
_cell.angle_beta   90.00
_cell.angle_gamma   90.00
#
_symmetry.space_group_name_H-M   'P 1'
#
loop_
_entity.id
_entity.type
_entity.pdbx_description
1 polymer ?
#
loop_
_entity_poly.entity_id
_entity_poly.type
_entity_poly.pdbx_seq_one_letter_code
_entity_poly.pdbx_strand_id
1 'polypeptide(L)' 'MESGYVIEGNARITAQNMPNSGASKCICYRPHSNIICNGCGFWTKGRVRYCCPQHPKIVFLYDYAQCPRCKSYDFMLTEI' A
#
# COMPACT_ATOMS: atom_id res chain seq x y z
N MET A 1 33.80 18.39 -18.91
CA MET A 1 32.84 17.26 -19.00
C MET A 1 31.98 17.33 -17.75
N GLU A 2 30.98 18.21 -17.73
CA GLU A 2 30.06 18.36 -16.61
C GLU A 2 28.69 17.87 -17.08
N SER A 3 28.34 16.64 -16.71
CA SER A 3 27.03 16.07 -16.98
C SER A 3 26.05 16.55 -15.91
N GLY A 4 25.41 17.69 -16.17
CA GLY A 4 24.30 18.19 -15.36
C GLY A 4 23.09 17.26 -15.49
N TYR A 5 22.75 16.55 -14.42
CA TYR A 5 21.48 15.82 -14.35
C TYR A 5 20.37 16.82 -14.00
N VAL A 6 19.48 17.07 -14.97
CA VAL A 6 18.26 17.84 -14.80
C VAL A 6 17.28 16.98 -13.99
N ILE A 7 16.99 17.41 -12.76
CA ILE A 7 15.95 16.79 -11.93
C ILE A 7 14.62 17.39 -12.38
N GLU A 8 14.01 16.80 -13.41
CA GLU A 8 12.71 17.22 -13.89
C GLU A 8 11.60 16.54 -13.08
N GLY A 9 10.93 17.33 -12.24
CA GLY A 9 9.55 17.09 -11.82
C GLY A 9 9.30 15.89 -10.91
N ASN A 10 9.22 16.15 -9.62
CA ASN A 10 8.42 15.38 -8.68
C ASN A 10 6.92 15.52 -9.00
N ALA A 11 6.50 14.91 -10.12
CA ALA A 11 5.10 14.80 -10.51
C ALA A 11 4.38 13.95 -9.47
N ARG A 12 3.54 14.61 -8.67
CA ARG A 12 2.53 13.95 -7.84
C ARG A 12 1.53 13.30 -8.80
N ILE A 13 1.74 12.02 -9.13
CA ILE A 13 0.76 11.22 -9.86
C ILE A 13 -0.42 11.01 -8.91
N THR A 14 -1.31 12.00 -8.83
CA THR A 14 -2.67 11.79 -8.36
C THR A 14 -3.34 10.90 -9.38
N ALA A 15 -3.40 9.60 -9.07
CA ALA A 15 -4.08 8.61 -9.86
C ALA A 15 -5.59 8.88 -9.88
N GLN A 16 -6.04 9.68 -10.83
CA GLN A 16 -7.44 9.74 -11.24
C GLN A 16 -7.51 9.93 -12.75
N ASN A 17 -7.67 8.81 -13.48
CA ASN A 17 -8.79 8.57 -14.39
C ASN A 17 -8.46 7.45 -15.37
N MET A 18 -9.06 6.28 -15.16
CA MET A 18 -9.49 5.46 -16.28
C MET A 18 -10.83 4.81 -15.90
N PRO A 19 -11.93 5.16 -16.57
CA PRO A 19 -13.18 4.44 -16.41
C PRO A 19 -13.09 3.22 -17.30
N ASN A 20 -13.19 2.01 -16.74
CA ASN A 20 -13.63 0.90 -17.58
C ASN A 20 -14.49 -0.12 -16.83
N SER A 21 -15.79 0.11 -17.03
CA SER A 21 -16.88 -0.86 -17.21
C SER A 21 -16.66 -2.30 -16.67
N GLY A 22 -17.46 -2.65 -15.65
CA GLY A 22 -17.79 -4.04 -15.31
C GLY A 22 -16.77 -4.84 -14.47
N ALA A 23 -15.57 -4.32 -14.20
CA ALA A 23 -14.52 -5.05 -13.50
C ALA A 23 -14.40 -4.64 -12.01
N SER A 24 -14.13 -5.62 -11.14
CA SER A 24 -14.01 -5.51 -9.67
C SER A 24 -13.28 -4.25 -9.19
N LYS A 25 -13.83 -3.57 -8.19
CA LYS A 25 -13.37 -2.26 -7.67
C LYS A 25 -11.87 -2.28 -7.34
N CYS A 26 -11.12 -1.32 -7.89
CA CYS A 26 -9.72 -1.11 -7.52
C CYS A 26 -9.58 -0.76 -6.03
N ILE A 27 -8.63 -1.39 -5.35
CA ILE A 27 -8.35 -1.16 -3.91
C ILE A 27 -6.98 -0.52 -3.65
N CYS A 28 -6.23 -0.20 -4.70
CA CYS A 28 -4.86 0.31 -4.60
C CYS A 28 -4.75 1.62 -3.80
N TYR A 29 -5.74 2.50 -3.94
CA TYR A 29 -5.74 3.83 -3.31
C TYR A 29 -6.66 3.92 -2.09
N ARG A 30 -6.92 2.80 -1.41
CA ARG A 30 -7.65 2.80 -0.13
C ARG A 30 -6.92 3.68 0.91
N PRO A 31 -7.62 4.49 1.73
CA PRO A 31 -6.97 5.31 2.74
C PRO A 31 -6.09 4.46 3.67
N HIS A 32 -4.98 5.05 4.13
CA HIS A 32 -4.18 4.44 5.18
C HIS A 32 -4.94 4.50 6.51
N SER A 33 -4.96 3.39 7.22
CA SER A 33 -5.52 3.24 8.57
C SER A 33 -4.37 3.08 9.58
N ASN A 34 -4.70 2.72 10.81
CA ASN A 34 -3.69 2.18 11.71
C ASN A 34 -3.86 0.66 11.79
N ILE A 35 -2.76 -0.05 12.04
CA ILE A 35 -2.76 -1.50 12.14
C ILE A 35 -2.26 -1.87 13.53
N ILE A 36 -2.98 -2.76 14.19
CA ILE A 36 -2.54 -3.42 15.41
C ILE A 36 -2.30 -4.91 15.15
N CYS A 37 -1.20 -5.44 15.66
CA CYS A 37 -0.91 -6.86 15.62
C CYS A 37 -1.45 -7.52 16.90
N ASN A 38 -2.45 -8.39 16.78
CA ASN A 38 -3.04 -9.12 17.89
C ASN A 38 -2.10 -10.18 18.49
N GLY A 39 -1.04 -10.55 17.77
CA GLY A 39 -0.04 -11.51 18.25
C GLY A 39 1.00 -10.91 19.20
N CYS A 40 1.39 -9.64 19.03
CA CYS A 40 2.45 -9.01 19.83
C CYS A 40 2.14 -7.60 20.34
N GLY A 41 0.94 -7.07 20.05
CA GLY A 41 0.52 -5.72 20.42
C GLY A 41 1.23 -4.60 19.65
N PHE A 42 1.97 -4.91 18.59
CA PHE A 42 2.65 -3.88 17.79
C PHE A 42 1.63 -3.00 17.06
N TRP A 43 1.84 -1.69 17.09
CA TRP A 43 0.96 -0.70 16.48
C TRP A 43 1.75 0.18 15.50
N THR A 44 1.21 0.37 14.29
CA THR A 44 1.85 1.19 13.25
C THR A 44 0.80 1.81 12.32
N LYS A 45 1.20 2.86 11.59
CA LYS A 45 0.41 3.45 10.52
C LYS A 45 0.58 2.63 9.23
N GLY A 46 -0.50 2.37 8.52
CA GLY A 46 -0.48 1.67 7.24
C GLY A 46 -1.80 0.96 6.95
N ARG A 47 -1.75 -0.13 6.20
CA ARG A 47 -2.90 -1.02 6.02
C ARG A 47 -2.43 -2.46 5.82
N VAL A 48 -3.34 -3.41 6.03
CA VAL A 48 -3.09 -4.82 5.72
C VAL A 48 -3.06 -4.97 4.21
N ARG A 49 -2.07 -5.73 3.72
CA ARG A 49 -1.86 -5.93 2.28
C ARG A 49 -2.98 -6.80 1.71
N TYR A 50 -3.68 -6.27 0.71
CA TYR A 50 -4.61 -7.03 -0.12
C TYR A 50 -4.19 -6.99 -1.58
N CYS A 51 -4.26 -8.12 -2.26
CA CYS A 51 -3.98 -8.19 -3.70
C CYS A 51 -5.11 -7.50 -4.48
N CYS A 52 -4.80 -6.46 -5.23
CA CYS A 52 -5.78 -5.80 -6.08
C CYS A 52 -6.12 -6.67 -7.29
N PRO A 53 -7.40 -6.93 -7.60
CA PRO A 53 -7.79 -7.75 -8.76
C PRO A 53 -7.42 -7.08 -10.09
N GLN A 54 -7.40 -5.73 -10.14
CA GLN A 54 -7.00 -4.99 -11.33
C GLN A 54 -5.48 -4.85 -11.45
N HIS A 55 -4.76 -4.81 -10.33
CA HIS A 55 -3.32 -4.51 -10.30
C HIS A 55 -2.56 -5.47 -9.35
N PRO A 56 -2.42 -6.76 -9.70
CA PRO A 56 -1.85 -7.77 -8.81
C PRO A 56 -0.36 -7.57 -8.52
N LYS A 57 0.36 -6.81 -9.37
CA LYS A 57 1.81 -6.59 -9.27
C LYS A 57 2.18 -5.33 -8.48
N ILE A 58 1.20 -4.51 -8.08
CA ILE A 58 1.46 -3.29 -7.32
C ILE A 58 1.63 -3.65 -5.84
N VAL A 59 2.67 -3.09 -5.21
CA VAL A 59 2.93 -3.20 -3.78
C VAL A 59 3.25 -1.81 -3.25
N PHE A 60 2.69 -1.47 -2.08
CA PHE A 60 2.92 -0.20 -1.42
C PHE A 60 3.79 -0.39 -0.18
N LEU A 61 4.58 0.64 0.16
CA LEU A 61 5.51 0.61 1.29
C LEU A 61 4.83 0.38 2.64
N TYR A 62 3.61 0.90 2.81
CA TYR A 62 2.82 0.79 4.05
C TYR A 62 1.78 -0.34 4.01
N ASP A 63 1.91 -1.28 3.08
CA ASP A 63 1.05 -2.47 2.99
C ASP A 63 1.75 -3.65 3.66
N TYR A 64 1.30 -3.98 4.86
CA TYR A 64 1.91 -5.03 5.66
C TYR A 64 1.26 -6.39 5.35
N ALA A 65 2.06 -7.31 4.82
CA ALA A 65 1.66 -8.72 4.66
C ALA A 65 1.88 -9.55 5.94
N GLN A 66 2.78 -9.08 6.80
CA GLN A 66 3.13 -9.71 8.07
C GLN A 66 3.50 -8.62 9.07
N CYS A 67 3.40 -8.93 10.36
CA CYS A 67 3.83 -8.01 11.41
C CYS A 67 5.34 -7.73 11.27
N PRO A 68 5.78 -6.47 11.20
CA PRO A 68 7.19 -6.16 11.05
C PRO A 68 8.03 -6.59 12.26
N ARG A 69 7.42 -6.65 13.46
CA ARG A 69 8.05 -7.00 14.73
C ARG A 69 8.14 -8.51 14.96
N CYS A 70 7.01 -9.20 15.02
CA CYS A 70 6.95 -10.62 15.38
C CYS A 70 6.80 -11.57 14.19
N LYS A 71 6.71 -11.04 12.96
CA LYS A 71 6.47 -11.82 11.73
C LYS A 71 5.20 -12.67 11.74
N SER A 72 4.25 -12.37 12.63
CA SER A 72 2.92 -12.96 12.56
C SER A 72 2.25 -12.66 11.22
N TYR A 73 1.42 -13.59 10.78
CA TYR A 73 0.68 -13.51 9.53
C TYR A 73 -0.34 -12.35 9.52
N ASP A 74 -0.82 -12.03 8.32
CA ASP A 74 -1.82 -11.01 8.03
C ASP A 74 -3.12 -11.17 8.82
N PHE A 75 -3.59 -12.39 9.08
CA PHE A 75 -4.81 -12.61 9.88
C PHE A 75 -4.66 -12.16 11.35
N MET A 76 -3.44 -11.98 11.83
CA MET A 76 -3.17 -11.40 13.16
C MET A 76 -3.08 -9.87 13.12
N LEU A 77 -3.15 -9.26 11.93
CA LEU A 77 -3.15 -7.80 11.76
C LEU A 77 -4.60 -7.31 11.64
N THR A 78 -4.94 -6.31 12.45
CA THR A 78 -6.27 -5.69 12.43
C THR A 78 -6.13 -4.22 12.12
N GLU A 79 -6.91 -3.75 11.15
CA GLU A 79 -7.02 -2.33 10.84
C GLU A 79 -8.04 -1.67 11.76
N ILE A 80 -7.67 -0.50 12.27
CA ILE A 80 -8.45 0.34 13.18
C ILE A 80 -8.55 1.77 12.65
#